data_AF-A0A2P4YHM3-F1
#
_entry.id   AF-A0A2P4YHM3-F1
#
_cell.length_a   1.000
_cell.length_b   1.000
_cell.length_c   1.000
_cell.angle_alpha   90.00
_cell.angle_beta   90.00
_cell.angle_gamma   90.00
#
_symmetry.space_group_name_H-M   'P 1'
#
loop_
_entity.id
_entity.type
_entity.pdbx_description
1 polymer ?
#
loop_
_entity_poly.entity_id
_entity_poly.type
_entity_poly.pdbx_seq_one_letter_code
_entity_poly.pdbx_strand_id
1 'polypeptide(L)'
;MVDGAERALLTGGFLLFSSTVALLCLERKRQRVRAWRLRLTYKKLSKSSDLGASFGLDIGGTLAKIVYFERHESDNDKRKRRRSESLDVAAGEMNKFLREHQSFGSTGVQDVRLRIHSKTLNGIFHFVRFESSKTQDALEFIAANGINQSLRILPCTGGGAHKYGHVFNEMAGIELEKYDEIDCTILGLHQLLTTLSDEVYTFEVVDFNSLTASRVKTVQTDADENVYPYLLVSIGSGVSVLYVKGPGDYERVSGSSIGGGTYWGLCRLMTHCESYDEALDLCVHGSNQTVDTSVGNIYGGAYDKFNGPASTVASGFGKMISVSRES
;
A
#
# COMPACT_ATOMS: atom_id res chain seq x y z
N MET A 1 39.83 46.38 -9.01
CA MET A 1 40.30 45.20 -9.75
C MET A 1 40.57 44.13 -8.70
N VAL A 2 39.71 43.12 -8.60
CA VAL A 2 39.95 41.99 -7.68
C VAL A 2 41.16 41.22 -8.23
N ASP A 3 42.16 41.05 -7.37
CA ASP A 3 43.49 40.55 -7.71
C ASP A 3 43.42 39.12 -8.26
N GLY A 4 44.17 38.84 -9.32
CA GLY A 4 44.19 37.53 -9.98
C GLY A 4 44.58 36.40 -9.03
N ALA A 5 45.35 36.72 -7.99
CA ALA A 5 45.73 35.80 -6.92
C ALA A 5 44.54 35.37 -6.05
N GLU A 6 43.63 36.29 -5.72
CA GLU A 6 42.46 36.00 -4.88
C GLU A 6 41.44 35.11 -5.61
N ARG A 7 41.26 35.36 -6.92
CA ARG A 7 40.47 34.48 -7.79
C ARG A 7 41.08 33.08 -7.89
N ALA A 8 42.41 32.97 -8.07
CA ALA A 8 43.07 31.67 -8.16
C ALA A 8 42.92 30.84 -6.86
N LEU A 9 43.04 31.49 -5.70
CA LEU A 9 42.83 30.86 -4.39
C LEU A 9 41.40 30.36 -4.19
N LEU A 10 40.40 31.19 -4.52
CA LEU A 10 38.98 30.80 -4.43
C LEU A 10 38.66 29.63 -5.37
N THR A 11 39.16 29.66 -6.60
CA THR A 11 38.92 28.60 -7.59
C THR A 11 39.60 27.30 -7.17
N GLY A 12 40.83 27.36 -6.65
CA GLY A 12 41.55 26.20 -6.13
C GLY A 12 40.87 25.58 -4.90
N GLY A 13 40.37 26.40 -3.99
CA GLY A 13 39.58 25.95 -2.84
C GLY A 13 38.29 25.24 -3.23
N PHE A 14 37.57 25.77 -4.22
CA PHE A 14 36.33 25.15 -4.73
C PHE A 14 36.59 23.80 -5.41
N LEU A 15 37.67 23.70 -6.19
CA LEU A 15 38.08 22.44 -6.84
C LEU A 15 38.51 21.38 -5.82
N LEU A 16 39.25 21.75 -4.78
CA LEU A 16 39.61 20.83 -3.69
C LEU A 16 38.38 20.36 -2.91
N PHE A 17 37.44 21.27 -2.61
CA PHE A 17 36.21 20.89 -1.93
C PHE A 17 35.34 19.95 -2.78
N SER A 18 35.12 20.29 -4.05
CA SER A 18 34.31 19.46 -4.97
C SER A 18 34.90 18.06 -5.20
N SER A 19 36.23 17.97 -5.34
CA SER A 19 36.93 16.68 -5.50
C SER A 19 36.87 15.83 -4.23
N THR A 20 36.94 16.45 -3.05
CA THR A 20 36.77 15.76 -1.76
C THR A 20 35.35 15.22 -1.58
N VAL A 21 34.33 16.01 -1.92
CA VAL A 21 32.93 15.56 -1.91
C VAL A 21 32.72 14.40 -2.89
N ALA A 22 33.28 14.48 -4.10
CA ALA A 22 33.21 13.39 -5.07
C ALA A 22 33.88 12.10 -4.55
N LEU A 23 35.04 12.21 -3.90
CA LEU A 23 35.73 11.09 -3.25
C LEU A 23 34.90 10.46 -2.14
N LEU A 24 34.31 11.27 -1.26
CA LEU A 24 33.43 10.78 -0.19
C LEU A 24 32.18 10.08 -0.74
N CYS A 25 31.60 10.60 -1.83
CA CYS A 25 30.49 9.95 -2.52
C CYS A 25 30.90 8.60 -3.13
N LEU A 26 32.08 8.53 -3.75
CA LEU A 26 32.63 7.29 -4.31
C LEU A 26 32.96 6.26 -3.22
N GLU A 27 33.50 6.70 -2.08
CA GLU A 27 33.83 5.84 -0.96
C GLU A 27 32.57 5.30 -0.27
N ARG A 28 31.57 6.15 -0.05
CA ARG A 28 30.23 5.72 0.40
C ARG A 28 29.62 4.70 -0.55
N LYS A 29 29.71 4.92 -1.87
CA LYS A 29 29.25 3.95 -2.87
C LYS A 29 29.99 2.62 -2.75
N ARG A 30 31.33 2.64 -2.61
CA ARG A 30 32.15 1.43 -2.43
C ARG A 30 31.84 0.67 -1.14
N GLN A 31 31.66 1.39 -0.03
CA GLN A 31 31.29 0.79 1.26
C GLN A 31 29.90 0.13 1.19
N ARG A 32 28.92 0.80 0.57
CA ARG A 32 27.59 0.22 0.32
C ARG A 32 27.68 -1.07 -0.50
N VAL A 33 28.47 -1.09 -1.57
CA VAL A 33 28.68 -2.28 -2.40
C VAL A 33 29.38 -3.41 -1.63
N ARG A 34 30.36 -3.12 -0.78
CA ARG A 34 31.03 -4.13 0.05
C ARG A 34 30.10 -4.72 1.11
N ALA A 35 29.37 -3.87 1.83
CA ALA A 35 28.37 -4.31 2.81
C ALA A 35 27.27 -5.15 2.14
N TRP A 36 26.83 -4.76 0.95
CA TRP A 36 25.89 -5.52 0.15
C TRP A 36 26.42 -6.90 -0.27
N ARG A 37 27.66 -6.98 -0.77
CA ARG A 37 28.30 -8.27 -1.12
C ARG A 37 28.45 -9.20 0.08
N LEU A 38 28.79 -8.65 1.25
CA LEU A 38 28.85 -9.41 2.50
C LEU A 38 27.46 -9.93 2.88
N ARG A 39 26.41 -9.11 2.79
CA ARG A 39 25.01 -9.52 3.05
C ARG A 39 24.54 -10.65 2.14
N LEU A 40 24.86 -10.60 0.84
CA LEU A 40 24.60 -11.71 -0.09
C LEU A 40 25.36 -12.99 0.27
N THR A 41 26.56 -12.85 0.82
CA THR A 41 27.39 -13.98 1.23
C THR A 41 26.81 -14.66 2.48
N TYR A 42 26.30 -13.89 3.46
CA TYR A 42 25.57 -14.43 4.60
C TYR A 42 24.31 -15.20 4.18
N LYS A 43 23.57 -14.73 3.16
CA LYS A 43 22.47 -15.50 2.57
C LYS A 43 22.88 -16.84 1.98
N LYS A 44 24.13 -17.07 1.56
CA LYS A 44 24.53 -18.41 1.08
C LYS A 44 24.68 -19.44 2.20
N LEU A 45 24.82 -19.01 3.46
CA LEU A 45 25.08 -19.90 4.60
C LEU A 45 23.83 -20.65 5.08
N SER A 46 22.63 -20.06 5.04
CA SER A 46 21.39 -20.71 5.52
C SER A 46 20.43 -21.13 4.39
N LYS A 47 20.85 -22.05 3.52
CA LYS A 47 20.08 -22.48 2.33
C LYS A 47 18.66 -23.02 2.64
N SER A 48 18.39 -23.42 3.88
CA SER A 48 17.11 -24.01 4.31
C SER A 48 16.13 -23.03 4.98
N SER A 49 16.55 -21.81 5.34
CA SER A 49 15.68 -20.82 5.99
C SER A 49 15.23 -19.76 4.98
N ASP A 50 14.07 -19.97 4.36
CA ASP A 50 13.37 -18.92 3.60
C ASP A 50 11.96 -18.77 4.15
N LEU A 51 11.67 -17.58 4.70
CA LEU A 51 10.36 -17.21 5.21
C LEU A 51 9.44 -16.69 4.11
N GLY A 52 9.91 -16.57 2.86
CA GLY A 52 9.16 -16.06 1.72
C GLY A 52 7.71 -16.51 1.62
N ALA A 53 7.47 -17.81 1.80
CA ALA A 53 6.13 -18.41 1.72
C ALA A 53 5.17 -17.98 2.86
N SER A 54 5.67 -17.31 3.90
CA SER A 54 4.85 -16.74 4.98
C SER A 54 4.47 -15.27 4.71
N PHE A 55 4.92 -14.71 3.58
CA PHE A 55 4.65 -13.34 3.18
C PHE A 55 3.85 -13.30 1.88
N GLY A 56 3.03 -12.27 1.74
CA GLY A 56 2.50 -11.79 0.47
C GLY A 56 2.77 -10.30 0.33
N LEU A 57 3.29 -9.87 -0.81
CA LEU A 57 3.56 -8.48 -1.13
C LEU A 57 2.68 -8.03 -2.30
N ASP A 58 1.98 -6.91 -2.18
CA ASP A 58 1.32 -6.22 -3.28
C ASP A 58 1.94 -4.84 -3.42
N ILE A 59 2.59 -4.54 -4.54
CA ILE A 59 3.11 -3.20 -4.82
C ILE A 59 2.22 -2.53 -5.87
N GLY A 60 1.26 -1.74 -5.39
CA GLY A 60 0.39 -0.94 -6.23
C GLY A 60 1.05 0.34 -6.76
N GLY A 61 0.25 1.20 -7.39
CA GLY A 61 0.71 2.50 -7.89
C GLY A 61 1.07 3.51 -6.78
N THR A 62 0.29 3.50 -5.69
CA THR A 62 0.45 4.44 -4.57
C THR A 62 0.98 3.78 -3.30
N LEU A 63 0.42 2.62 -2.95
CA LEU A 63 0.75 1.89 -1.71
C LEU A 63 1.25 0.48 -2.02
N ALA A 64 2.27 0.08 -1.27
CA ALA A 64 2.67 -1.30 -1.12
C ALA A 64 2.08 -1.88 0.17
N LYS A 65 1.61 -3.12 0.11
CA LYS A 65 0.99 -3.85 1.22
C LYS A 65 1.72 -5.17 1.42
N ILE A 66 2.02 -5.48 2.66
CA ILE A 66 2.65 -6.72 3.09
C ILE A 66 1.68 -7.42 4.03
N VAL A 67 1.39 -8.67 3.72
CA VAL A 67 0.76 -9.62 4.63
C VAL A 67 1.84 -10.55 5.15
N TYR A 68 1.92 -10.73 6.46
CA TYR A 68 2.79 -11.72 7.10
C TYR A 68 1.97 -12.67 7.96
N PHE A 69 2.14 -13.97 7.77
CA PHE A 69 1.51 -14.98 8.59
C PHE A 69 2.43 -15.45 9.72
N GLU A 70 2.15 -15.00 10.94
CA GLU A 70 2.74 -15.53 12.16
C GLU A 70 2.05 -16.86 12.52
N ARG A 71 2.72 -17.98 12.24
CA ARG A 71 2.25 -19.30 12.69
C ARG A 71 2.51 -19.50 14.18
N HIS A 72 1.50 -19.95 14.91
CA HIS A 72 1.63 -20.43 16.28
C HIS A 72 1.82 -21.95 16.26
N GLU A 73 2.86 -22.44 16.92
CA GLU A 73 3.04 -23.87 17.09
C GLU A 73 2.19 -24.37 18.25
N SER A 74 1.55 -25.52 18.05
CA SER A 74 0.95 -26.30 19.13
C SER A 74 1.82 -27.52 19.37
N ASP A 75 2.33 -27.70 20.59
CA ASP A 75 3.25 -28.80 20.99
C ASP A 75 2.76 -30.22 20.62
N ASN A 76 1.47 -30.40 20.32
CA ASN A 76 0.84 -31.70 20.09
C ASN A 76 0.52 -32.05 18.63
N ASP A 77 0.78 -31.20 17.64
CA ASP A 77 0.38 -31.47 16.24
C ASP A 77 1.43 -32.30 15.47
N LYS A 78 1.41 -33.62 15.69
CA LYS A 78 2.31 -34.61 15.05
C LYS A 78 2.12 -34.75 13.53
N ARG A 79 1.13 -34.09 12.92
CA ARG A 79 0.74 -34.29 11.50
C ARG A 79 1.46 -33.35 10.52
N LYS A 80 2.20 -32.34 10.99
CA LYS A 80 2.83 -31.35 10.10
C LYS A 80 4.35 -31.48 10.03
N ARG A 81 4.88 -31.25 8.83
CA ARG A 81 6.32 -31.20 8.53
C ARG A 81 6.96 -30.15 9.43
N ARG A 82 7.80 -30.59 10.39
CA ARG A 82 8.55 -29.71 11.29
C ARG A 82 9.34 -28.70 10.47
N ARG A 83 9.26 -27.42 10.84
CA ARG A 83 10.16 -26.38 10.32
C ARG A 83 11.61 -26.76 10.69
N SER A 84 12.57 -26.30 9.91
CA SER A 84 13.96 -26.43 10.33
C SER A 84 14.22 -25.47 11.49
N GLU A 85 15.11 -25.84 12.40
CA GLU A 85 15.48 -25.00 13.54
C GLU A 85 15.91 -23.58 13.11
N SER A 86 16.64 -23.47 11.99
CA SER A 86 17.02 -22.18 11.40
C SER A 86 15.82 -21.33 10.94
N LEU A 87 14.74 -21.96 10.49
CA LEU A 87 13.52 -21.28 10.05
C LEU A 87 12.66 -20.87 11.25
N ASP A 88 12.68 -21.63 12.34
CA ASP A 88 12.03 -21.26 13.60
C ASP A 88 12.69 -20.07 14.27
N VAL A 89 14.03 -20.03 14.29
CA VAL A 89 14.77 -18.85 14.77
C VAL A 89 14.41 -17.62 13.95
N ALA A 90 14.47 -17.74 12.61
CA ALA A 90 14.11 -16.64 11.71
C ALA A 90 12.67 -16.16 11.92
N ALA A 91 11.71 -17.07 12.04
CA ALA A 91 10.31 -16.74 12.30
C ALA A 91 10.16 -16.06 13.67
N GLY A 92 10.85 -16.54 14.70
CA GLY A 92 10.86 -15.95 16.04
C GLY A 92 11.39 -14.51 16.05
N GLU A 93 12.50 -14.26 15.35
CA GLU A 93 13.07 -12.92 15.18
C GLU A 93 12.10 -11.99 14.44
N MET A 94 11.48 -12.45 13.35
CA MET A 94 10.48 -11.68 12.61
C MET A 94 9.25 -11.35 13.45
N ASN A 95 8.73 -12.34 14.18
CA ASN A 95 7.58 -12.17 15.06
C ASN A 95 7.87 -11.15 16.16
N LYS A 96 9.07 -11.21 16.76
CA LYS A 96 9.52 -10.23 17.75
C LYS A 96 9.61 -8.84 17.12
N PHE A 97 10.25 -8.72 15.96
CA PHE A 97 10.39 -7.45 15.24
C PHE A 97 9.04 -6.78 14.97
N LEU A 98 8.06 -7.52 14.44
CA LEU A 98 6.71 -7.03 14.15
C LEU A 98 5.84 -6.76 15.39
N ARG A 99 6.21 -7.30 16.56
CA ARG A 99 5.54 -6.97 17.83
C ARG A 99 6.07 -5.69 18.46
N GLU A 100 7.37 -5.47 18.33
CA GLU A 100 8.06 -4.33 18.94
C GLU A 100 7.92 -3.04 18.12
N HIS A 101 7.53 -3.13 16.85
CA HIS A 101 7.45 -1.99 15.94
C HIS A 101 6.07 -1.87 15.29
N GLN A 102 5.50 -0.65 15.36
CA GLN A 102 4.29 -0.28 14.62
C GLN A 102 4.59 0.62 13.42
N SER A 103 5.78 1.23 13.36
CA SER A 103 6.22 2.09 12.26
C SER A 103 7.56 1.61 11.72
N PHE A 104 7.73 1.69 10.39
CA PHE A 104 8.92 1.19 9.68
C PHE A 104 9.44 2.24 8.71
N GLY A 105 10.70 2.64 8.87
CA GLY A 105 11.30 3.69 8.04
C GLY A 105 10.50 4.99 8.11
N SER A 106 10.29 5.62 6.95
CA SER A 106 9.62 6.93 6.85
C SER A 106 8.11 6.86 6.70
N THR A 107 7.58 5.81 6.06
CA THR A 107 6.15 5.72 5.68
C THR A 107 5.49 4.38 6.02
N GLY A 108 6.26 3.42 6.54
CA GLY A 108 5.74 2.11 6.88
C GLY A 108 4.95 2.11 8.16
N VAL A 109 3.78 1.48 8.13
CA VAL A 109 2.85 1.37 9.26
C VAL A 109 2.33 -0.06 9.35
N GLN A 110 2.32 -0.62 10.56
CA GLN A 110 1.60 -1.85 10.87
C GLN A 110 0.17 -1.50 11.29
N ASP A 111 -0.82 -1.99 10.54
CA ASP A 111 -2.23 -1.80 10.88
C ASP A 111 -2.65 -2.85 11.92
N VAL A 112 -2.22 -2.66 13.18
CA VAL A 112 -2.42 -3.61 14.30
C VAL A 112 -3.88 -3.99 14.50
N ARG A 113 -4.80 -3.07 14.22
CA ARG A 113 -6.26 -3.27 14.34
C ARG A 113 -6.83 -4.24 13.31
N LEU A 114 -6.13 -4.48 12.21
CA LEU A 114 -6.55 -5.38 11.13
C LEU A 114 -6.01 -6.80 11.30
N ARG A 115 -5.32 -7.12 12.40
CA ARG A 115 -4.79 -8.48 12.63
C ARG A 115 -5.92 -9.50 12.64
N ILE A 116 -5.75 -10.57 11.88
CA ILE A 116 -6.73 -11.65 11.77
C ILE A 116 -6.16 -12.91 12.41
N HIS A 117 -6.86 -13.46 13.40
CA HIS A 117 -6.51 -14.76 13.98
C HIS A 117 -7.16 -15.90 13.18
N SER A 118 -6.34 -16.69 12.48
CA SER A 118 -6.81 -17.86 11.76
C SER A 118 -6.81 -19.08 12.68
N LYS A 119 -8.02 -19.53 13.06
CA LYS A 119 -8.19 -20.78 13.82
C LYS A 119 -7.73 -22.00 13.01
N THR A 120 -8.06 -22.03 11.72
CA THR A 120 -7.74 -23.14 10.81
C THR A 120 -6.24 -23.30 10.58
N LEU A 121 -5.52 -22.18 10.42
CA LEU A 121 -4.06 -22.21 10.21
C LEU A 121 -3.26 -22.15 11.52
N ASN A 122 -3.93 -21.88 12.65
CA ASN A 122 -3.36 -21.66 13.96
C ASN A 122 -2.27 -20.58 13.93
N GLY A 123 -2.68 -19.33 13.75
CA GLY A 123 -1.76 -18.20 13.68
C GLY A 123 -2.45 -16.87 13.43
N ILE A 124 -1.65 -15.84 13.23
CA ILE A 124 -2.10 -14.45 13.07
C ILE A 124 -1.59 -13.89 11.74
N PHE A 125 -2.48 -13.28 10.97
CA PHE A 125 -2.11 -12.45 9.83
C PHE A 125 -1.84 -11.01 10.30
N HIS A 126 -0.68 -10.49 9.94
CA HIS A 126 -0.25 -9.12 10.17
C HIS A 126 -0.29 -8.34 8.87
N PHE A 127 -0.76 -7.10 8.93
CA PHE A 127 -0.87 -6.21 7.79
C PHE A 127 0.07 -5.02 8.00
N VAL A 128 0.92 -4.78 7.00
CA VAL A 128 1.84 -3.65 6.96
C VAL A 128 1.66 -2.95 5.63
N ARG A 129 1.69 -1.62 5.62
CA ARG A 129 1.63 -0.82 4.40
C ARG A 129 2.69 0.26 4.41
N PHE A 130 3.13 0.68 3.23
CA PHE A 130 4.02 1.81 3.04
C PHE A 130 3.81 2.44 1.65
N GLU A 131 4.34 3.63 1.41
CA GLU A 131 4.22 4.29 0.10
C GLU A 131 5.09 3.59 -0.96
N SER A 132 4.51 3.26 -2.12
CA SER A 132 5.26 2.62 -3.22
C SER A 132 6.36 3.52 -3.81
N SER A 133 6.26 4.83 -3.60
CA SER A 133 7.31 5.80 -3.94
C SER A 133 8.56 5.61 -3.07
N LYS A 134 8.41 5.02 -1.89
CA LYS A 134 9.46 4.77 -0.87
C LYS A 134 9.97 3.33 -0.87
N THR A 135 9.68 2.54 -1.89
CA THR A 135 10.15 1.14 -1.99
C THR A 135 11.67 1.01 -1.84
N GLN A 136 12.45 1.95 -2.38
CA GLN A 136 13.91 1.91 -2.23
C GLN A 136 14.34 2.14 -0.77
N ASP A 137 13.76 3.16 -0.11
CA ASP A 137 14.01 3.46 1.31
C ASP A 137 13.60 2.27 2.20
N ALA A 138 12.47 1.62 1.87
CA ALA A 138 12.01 0.41 2.55
C ALA A 138 13.01 -0.75 2.41
N LEU A 139 13.60 -0.95 1.22
CA LEU A 139 14.64 -1.96 1.02
C LEU A 139 15.93 -1.64 1.78
N GLU A 140 16.33 -0.36 1.85
CA GLU A 140 17.46 0.06 2.68
C GLU A 140 17.20 -0.24 4.15
N PHE A 141 16.01 0.05 4.65
CA PHE A 141 15.58 -0.26 6.01
C PHE A 141 15.59 -1.77 6.28
N ILE A 142 15.00 -2.58 5.40
CA ILE A 142 14.97 -4.04 5.51
C ILE A 142 16.40 -4.59 5.58
N ALA A 143 17.30 -4.10 4.73
CA ALA A 143 18.68 -4.57 4.69
C ALA A 143 19.52 -4.07 5.89
N ALA A 144 19.24 -2.88 6.41
CA ALA A 144 19.89 -2.32 7.59
C ALA A 144 19.54 -3.08 8.87
N ASN A 145 18.29 -3.55 8.99
CA ASN A 145 17.80 -4.32 10.13
C ASN A 145 18.01 -5.84 9.99
N GLY A 146 18.67 -6.30 8.91
CA GLY A 146 18.92 -7.73 8.68
C GLY A 146 17.66 -8.55 8.38
N ILE A 147 16.52 -7.92 8.14
CA ILE A 147 15.22 -8.58 7.88
C ILE A 147 15.29 -9.42 6.60
N ASN A 148 16.05 -8.95 5.60
CA ASN A 148 16.24 -9.67 4.35
C ASN A 148 17.00 -10.99 4.51
N GLN A 149 17.72 -11.26 5.61
CA GLN A 149 18.58 -12.43 5.74
C GLN A 149 17.80 -13.76 5.59
N SER A 150 16.54 -13.76 6.02
CA SER A 150 15.64 -14.92 5.99
C SER A 150 14.64 -14.89 4.84
N LEU A 151 14.80 -13.97 3.87
CA LEU A 151 13.92 -13.81 2.71
C LEU A 151 14.73 -13.99 1.43
N ARG A 152 14.42 -15.01 0.62
CA ARG A 152 15.07 -15.21 -0.69
C ARG A 152 14.10 -14.98 -1.81
N ILE A 153 12.97 -15.66 -1.80
CA ILE A 153 11.90 -15.51 -2.78
C ILE A 153 10.72 -14.91 -2.07
N LEU A 154 10.15 -13.83 -2.61
CA LEU A 154 9.01 -13.15 -2.03
C LEU A 154 7.85 -13.14 -3.04
N PRO A 155 6.75 -13.84 -2.75
CA PRO A 155 5.52 -13.75 -3.55
C PRO A 155 5.06 -12.30 -3.62
N CYS A 156 4.96 -11.78 -4.84
CA CYS A 156 4.63 -10.39 -5.11
C CYS A 156 3.62 -10.26 -6.23
N THR A 157 2.60 -9.45 -6.01
CA THR A 157 1.62 -9.05 -7.02
C THR A 157 1.63 -7.53 -7.24
N GLY A 158 0.76 -7.05 -8.13
CA GLY A 158 0.64 -5.65 -8.49
C GLY A 158 1.69 -5.20 -9.52
N GLY A 159 1.42 -4.09 -10.21
CA GLY A 159 2.33 -3.54 -11.23
C GLY A 159 3.77 -3.29 -10.73
N GLY A 160 3.93 -3.03 -9.43
CA GLY A 160 5.25 -2.85 -8.81
C GLY A 160 6.09 -4.12 -8.73
N ALA A 161 5.51 -5.32 -8.79
CA ALA A 161 6.26 -6.57 -8.89
C ALA A 161 7.17 -6.60 -10.13
N HIS A 162 6.68 -6.01 -11.24
CA HIS A 162 7.45 -5.83 -12.48
C HIS A 162 8.45 -4.68 -12.36
N LYS A 163 8.01 -3.53 -11.84
CA LYS A 163 8.81 -2.31 -11.75
C LYS A 163 10.02 -2.44 -10.82
N TYR A 164 9.85 -3.09 -9.66
CA TYR A 164 10.85 -3.11 -8.59
C TYR A 164 11.61 -4.43 -8.46
N GLY A 165 11.27 -5.48 -9.22
CA GLY A 165 11.91 -6.80 -9.08
C GLY A 165 13.44 -6.77 -9.16
N HIS A 166 13.99 -5.99 -10.09
CA HIS A 166 15.45 -5.80 -10.20
C HIS A 166 16.03 -5.14 -8.94
N VAL A 167 15.38 -4.09 -8.42
CA VAL A 167 15.83 -3.34 -7.25
C VAL A 167 15.80 -4.20 -5.99
N PHE A 168 14.78 -5.06 -5.81
CA PHE A 168 14.72 -6.03 -4.72
C PHE A 168 15.91 -7.00 -4.75
N ASN A 169 16.25 -7.51 -5.94
CA ASN A 169 17.39 -8.41 -6.11
C ASN A 169 18.71 -7.68 -5.82
N GLU A 170 18.90 -6.49 -6.42
CA GLU A 170 20.12 -5.71 -6.28
C GLU A 170 20.34 -5.09 -4.90
N MET A 171 19.30 -4.78 -4.12
CA MET A 171 19.49 -4.09 -2.83
C MET A 171 19.36 -5.04 -1.64
N ALA A 172 18.45 -6.00 -1.73
CA ALA A 172 18.14 -6.91 -0.63
C ALA A 172 18.51 -8.37 -0.93
N GLY A 173 18.88 -8.71 -2.18
CA GLY A 173 19.10 -10.10 -2.59
C GLY A 173 17.83 -10.94 -2.52
N ILE A 174 16.67 -10.30 -2.75
CA ILE A 174 15.35 -10.92 -2.74
C ILE A 174 14.86 -11.00 -4.19
N GLU A 175 14.48 -12.20 -4.62
CA GLU A 175 13.78 -12.42 -5.87
C GLU A 175 12.28 -12.24 -5.66
N LEU A 176 11.63 -11.46 -6.53
CA LEU A 176 10.18 -11.34 -6.52
C LEU A 176 9.58 -12.41 -7.43
N GLU A 177 8.82 -13.34 -6.85
CA GLU A 177 8.00 -14.28 -7.58
C GLU A 177 6.68 -13.58 -7.93
N LYS A 178 6.40 -13.43 -9.22
CA LYS A 178 5.32 -12.56 -9.69
C LYS A 178 4.00 -13.32 -9.82
N TYR A 179 2.93 -12.74 -9.30
CA TYR A 179 1.56 -13.21 -9.43
C TYR A 179 0.69 -12.12 -10.05
N ASP A 180 -0.42 -12.49 -10.70
CA ASP A 180 -1.38 -11.53 -11.25
C ASP A 180 -2.13 -10.78 -10.15
N GLU A 181 -2.37 -9.47 -10.36
CA GLU A 181 -3.01 -8.58 -9.38
C GLU A 181 -4.46 -8.95 -9.11
N ILE A 182 -5.20 -9.30 -10.17
CA ILE A 182 -6.62 -9.57 -10.08
C ILE A 182 -6.84 -10.97 -9.51
N ASP A 183 -6.07 -11.97 -9.95
CA ASP A 183 -6.13 -13.32 -9.39
C ASP A 183 -5.89 -13.30 -7.87
N CYS A 184 -4.81 -12.63 -7.42
CA CYS A 184 -4.51 -12.51 -5.98
C CYS A 184 -5.63 -11.81 -5.21
N THR A 185 -6.21 -10.75 -5.78
CA THR A 185 -7.30 -10.00 -5.15
C THR A 185 -8.55 -10.88 -4.97
N ILE A 186 -8.95 -11.61 -6.01
CA ILE A 186 -10.14 -12.47 -5.97
C ILE A 186 -9.94 -13.65 -5.03
N LEU A 187 -8.77 -14.28 -5.05
CA LEU A 187 -8.43 -15.39 -4.14
C LEU A 187 -8.38 -14.92 -2.69
N GLY A 188 -7.74 -13.78 -2.43
CA GLY A 188 -7.68 -13.19 -1.09
C GLY A 188 -9.07 -12.83 -0.57
N LEU A 189 -9.89 -12.19 -1.39
CA LEU A 189 -11.27 -11.85 -1.04
C LEU A 189 -12.10 -13.11 -0.78
N HIS A 190 -12.04 -14.13 -1.64
CA HIS A 190 -12.74 -15.39 -1.43
C HIS A 190 -12.37 -16.02 -0.08
N GLN A 191 -11.08 -16.05 0.27
CA GLN A 191 -10.61 -16.55 1.54
C GLN A 191 -11.22 -15.76 2.71
N LEU A 192 -11.25 -14.42 2.64
CA LEU A 192 -11.85 -13.60 3.69
C LEU A 192 -13.36 -13.85 3.80
N LEU A 193 -14.09 -13.86 2.69
CA LEU A 193 -15.54 -14.08 2.63
C LEU A 193 -15.96 -15.42 3.24
N THR A 194 -15.20 -16.48 2.96
CA THR A 194 -15.55 -17.85 3.38
C THR A 194 -15.02 -18.24 4.76
N THR A 195 -14.09 -17.46 5.33
CA THR A 195 -13.47 -17.81 6.61
C THR A 195 -13.66 -16.80 7.74
N LEU A 196 -14.02 -15.54 7.42
CA LEU A 196 -14.23 -14.48 8.40
C LEU A 196 -15.66 -13.99 8.34
N SER A 197 -16.43 -14.34 9.37
CA SER A 197 -17.85 -13.99 9.46
C SER A 197 -18.11 -12.49 9.62
N ASP A 198 -17.11 -11.68 9.96
CA ASP A 198 -17.18 -10.26 10.28
C ASP A 198 -16.39 -9.35 9.33
N GLU A 199 -15.94 -9.87 8.19
CA GLU A 199 -15.21 -9.06 7.20
C GLU A 199 -16.14 -8.12 6.42
N VAL A 200 -17.29 -8.62 5.96
CA VAL A 200 -18.20 -7.86 5.08
C VAL A 200 -19.26 -7.15 5.87
N TYR A 201 -19.57 -5.91 5.47
CA TYR A 201 -20.60 -5.13 6.11
C TYR A 201 -21.30 -4.16 5.17
N THR A 202 -22.49 -3.76 5.59
CA THR A 202 -23.28 -2.69 4.96
C THR A 202 -23.59 -1.60 5.98
N PHE A 203 -23.79 -0.40 5.46
CA PHE A 203 -24.41 0.70 6.18
C PHE A 203 -25.87 0.79 5.75
N GLU A 204 -26.80 0.73 6.69
CA GLU A 204 -28.22 1.03 6.44
C GLU A 204 -28.52 2.42 6.99
N VAL A 205 -29.22 3.26 6.21
CA VAL A 205 -29.53 4.65 6.58
C VAL A 205 -28.28 5.47 6.91
N VAL A 206 -27.52 5.83 5.88
CA VAL A 206 -26.40 6.78 6.02
C VAL A 206 -26.97 8.19 6.17
N ASP A 207 -26.90 8.75 7.37
CA ASP A 207 -27.11 10.19 7.54
C ASP A 207 -25.89 10.94 6.98
N PHE A 208 -26.04 11.51 5.80
CA PHE A 208 -24.99 12.29 5.14
C PHE A 208 -24.64 13.59 5.85
N ASN A 209 -25.41 14.00 6.87
CA ASN A 209 -25.09 15.14 7.74
C ASN A 209 -24.37 14.72 9.02
N SER A 210 -24.23 13.41 9.26
CA SER A 210 -23.50 12.87 10.40
C SER A 210 -22.14 12.32 9.96
N LEU A 211 -21.09 12.65 10.71
CA LEU A 211 -19.77 12.01 10.57
C LEU A 211 -19.76 10.58 11.15
N THR A 212 -20.83 10.17 11.82
CA THR A 212 -20.97 8.82 12.37
C THR A 212 -21.82 7.95 11.43
N ALA A 213 -21.14 7.10 10.66
CA ALA A 213 -21.78 5.95 10.04
C ALA A 213 -21.57 4.75 10.97
N SER A 214 -22.64 4.30 11.64
CA SER A 214 -22.56 3.05 12.42
C SER A 214 -22.65 1.89 11.45
N ARG A 215 -21.66 0.98 11.48
CA ARG A 215 -21.74 -0.31 10.80
C ARG A 215 -23.04 -1.00 11.26
N VAL A 216 -23.99 -1.21 10.35
CA VAL A 216 -25.33 -1.66 10.76
C VAL A 216 -25.41 -3.17 10.77
N LYS A 217 -24.91 -3.83 9.72
CA LYS A 217 -25.05 -5.27 9.57
C LYS A 217 -23.82 -5.88 8.95
N THR A 218 -23.27 -6.88 9.63
CA THR A 218 -22.33 -7.80 9.03
C THR A 218 -23.08 -8.71 8.06
N VAL A 219 -22.64 -8.76 6.81
CA VAL A 219 -23.21 -9.68 5.83
C VAL A 219 -22.59 -11.04 6.11
N GLN A 220 -23.32 -11.89 6.83
CA GLN A 220 -22.94 -13.28 6.96
C GLN A 220 -23.33 -14.00 5.68
N THR A 221 -22.33 -14.51 4.96
CA THR A 221 -22.56 -15.58 4.01
C THR A 221 -22.39 -16.86 4.81
N ASP A 222 -23.41 -17.71 4.84
CA ASP A 222 -23.24 -19.03 5.43
C ASP A 222 -22.10 -19.74 4.68
N ALA A 223 -21.32 -20.58 5.35
CA ALA A 223 -20.20 -21.28 4.72
C ALA A 223 -20.65 -22.17 3.53
N ASP A 224 -21.94 -22.52 3.50
CA ASP A 224 -22.60 -23.30 2.46
C ASP A 224 -23.26 -22.43 1.36
N GLU A 225 -23.35 -21.11 1.54
CA GLU A 225 -23.84 -20.20 0.52
C GLU A 225 -22.74 -19.86 -0.49
N ASN A 226 -23.08 -19.98 -1.77
CA ASN A 226 -22.20 -19.56 -2.83
C ASN A 226 -22.09 -18.03 -2.83
N VAL A 227 -20.91 -17.50 -2.46
CA VAL A 227 -20.62 -16.05 -2.46
C VAL A 227 -20.71 -15.43 -3.86
N TYR A 228 -20.71 -16.24 -4.91
CA TYR A 228 -20.75 -15.80 -6.30
C TYR A 228 -22.18 -15.84 -6.89
N PRO A 229 -22.48 -14.96 -7.87
CA PRO A 229 -21.61 -13.96 -8.45
C PRO A 229 -21.66 -12.61 -7.72
N TYR A 230 -20.62 -11.79 -7.88
CA TYR A 230 -20.61 -10.40 -7.39
C TYR A 230 -19.90 -9.44 -8.34
N LEU A 231 -20.14 -8.15 -8.14
CA LEU A 231 -19.38 -7.08 -8.78
C LEU A 231 -18.32 -6.57 -7.80
N LEU A 232 -17.04 -6.72 -8.15
CA LEU A 232 -15.94 -6.17 -7.38
C LEU A 232 -15.53 -4.83 -7.98
N VAL A 233 -15.72 -3.76 -7.21
CA VAL A 233 -15.24 -2.42 -7.55
C VAL A 233 -13.98 -2.13 -6.71
N SER A 234 -12.82 -2.37 -7.29
CA SER A 234 -11.53 -2.10 -6.64
C SER A 234 -11.11 -0.66 -6.91
N ILE A 235 -11.03 0.15 -5.85
CA ILE A 235 -10.67 1.58 -5.90
C ILE A 235 -9.25 1.73 -5.34
N GLY A 236 -8.28 1.83 -6.24
CA GLY A 236 -6.89 2.15 -5.92
C GLY A 236 -6.50 3.52 -6.49
N SER A 237 -5.33 3.61 -7.13
CA SER A 237 -4.95 4.83 -7.88
C SER A 237 -5.97 5.14 -9.00
N GLY A 238 -6.45 4.09 -9.69
CA GLY A 238 -7.62 4.12 -10.57
C GLY A 238 -8.73 3.20 -10.04
N VAL A 239 -9.71 2.86 -10.89
CA VAL A 239 -10.82 1.96 -10.55
C VAL A 239 -10.91 0.81 -11.54
N SER A 240 -11.03 -0.40 -11.03
CA SER A 240 -11.34 -1.61 -11.81
C SER A 240 -12.67 -2.18 -11.35
N VAL A 241 -13.54 -2.50 -12.31
CA VAL A 241 -14.85 -3.12 -12.06
C VAL A 241 -14.84 -4.50 -12.70
N LEU A 242 -14.98 -5.52 -11.85
CA LEU A 242 -14.89 -6.93 -12.22
C LEU A 242 -16.22 -7.61 -11.95
N TYR A 243 -16.73 -8.35 -12.92
CA TYR A 243 -17.82 -9.31 -12.70
C TYR A 243 -17.20 -10.66 -12.38
N VAL A 244 -17.37 -11.12 -11.14
CA VAL A 244 -16.74 -12.33 -10.62
C VAL A 244 -17.78 -13.44 -10.53
N LYS A 245 -17.58 -14.49 -11.32
CA LYS A 245 -18.49 -15.63 -11.45
C LYS A 245 -18.04 -16.81 -10.57
N GLY A 246 -16.75 -16.89 -10.28
CA GLY A 246 -16.16 -17.90 -9.40
C GLY A 246 -14.65 -17.72 -9.25
N PRO A 247 -13.97 -18.61 -8.50
CA PRO A 247 -12.51 -18.62 -8.43
C PRO A 247 -11.90 -18.86 -9.81
N GLY A 248 -11.07 -17.93 -10.30
CA GLY A 248 -10.47 -18.00 -11.63
C GLY A 248 -11.44 -17.77 -12.80
N ASP A 249 -12.72 -17.48 -12.54
CA ASP A 249 -13.72 -17.12 -13.56
C ASP A 249 -14.28 -15.73 -13.28
N TYR A 250 -13.73 -14.75 -13.98
CA TYR A 250 -14.09 -13.35 -13.85
C TYR A 250 -13.75 -12.58 -15.13
N GLU A 251 -14.40 -11.44 -15.30
CA GLU A 251 -14.11 -10.53 -16.41
C GLU A 251 -14.13 -9.07 -15.95
N ARG A 252 -13.23 -8.28 -16.51
CA ARG A 252 -13.21 -6.83 -16.28
C ARG A 252 -14.26 -6.16 -17.14
N VAL A 253 -15.41 -5.88 -16.54
CA VAL A 253 -16.57 -5.29 -17.22
C VAL A 253 -16.48 -3.77 -17.36
N SER A 254 -15.71 -3.10 -16.50
CA SER A 254 -15.53 -1.65 -16.58
C SER A 254 -14.27 -1.19 -15.81
N GLY A 255 -14.04 0.11 -15.83
CA GLY A 255 -13.13 0.79 -14.95
C GLY A 255 -13.10 2.28 -15.23
N SER A 256 -12.38 3.02 -14.39
CA SER A 256 -12.25 4.46 -14.49
C SER A 256 -10.82 4.87 -14.15
N SER A 257 -10.30 5.86 -14.87
CA SER A 257 -9.07 6.54 -14.46
C SER A 257 -9.30 7.51 -13.30
N ILE A 258 -10.55 7.87 -13.01
CA ILE A 258 -10.96 8.71 -11.89
C ILE A 258 -11.10 7.82 -10.65
N GLY A 259 -10.01 7.69 -9.89
CA GLY A 259 -9.94 6.92 -8.65
C GLY A 259 -9.30 7.70 -7.52
N GLY A 260 -8.74 6.98 -6.53
CA GLY A 260 -8.09 7.61 -5.38
C GLY A 260 -6.86 8.45 -5.77
N GLY A 261 -6.17 8.10 -6.85
CA GLY A 261 -5.04 8.88 -7.37
C GLY A 261 -5.47 10.22 -7.96
N THR A 262 -6.64 10.27 -8.61
CA THR A 262 -7.22 11.52 -9.12
C THR A 262 -7.66 12.42 -8.00
N TYR A 263 -8.38 11.88 -7.01
CA TYR A 263 -8.75 12.60 -5.79
C TYR A 263 -7.50 13.17 -5.11
N TRP A 264 -6.51 12.30 -4.82
CA TRP A 264 -5.30 12.69 -4.12
C TRP A 264 -4.50 13.77 -4.88
N GLY A 265 -4.30 13.58 -6.18
CA GLY A 265 -3.57 14.55 -7.01
C GLY A 265 -4.25 15.92 -7.05
N LEU A 266 -5.58 15.96 -7.21
CA LEU A 266 -6.34 17.20 -7.25
C LEU A 266 -6.35 17.91 -5.89
N CYS A 267 -6.56 17.18 -4.79
CA CYS A 267 -6.49 17.77 -3.44
C CYS A 267 -5.15 18.47 -3.20
N ARG A 268 -4.03 17.83 -3.53
CA ARG A 268 -2.70 18.43 -3.40
C ARG A 268 -2.54 19.69 -4.25
N LEU A 269 -3.05 19.67 -5.48
CA LEU A 269 -2.95 20.81 -6.39
C LEU A 269 -3.80 22.00 -5.93
N MET A 270 -4.96 21.74 -5.32
CA MET A 270 -5.95 22.79 -5.01
C MET A 270 -5.90 23.29 -3.56
N THR A 271 -5.43 22.47 -2.62
CA THR A 271 -5.54 22.76 -1.17
C THR A 271 -4.19 22.79 -0.44
N HIS A 272 -3.10 22.51 -1.14
CA HIS A 272 -1.74 22.39 -0.59
C HIS A 272 -1.55 21.32 0.49
N CYS A 273 -2.53 20.43 0.72
CA CYS A 273 -2.39 19.32 1.66
C CYS A 273 -1.16 18.44 1.35
N GLU A 274 -0.46 18.00 2.39
CA GLU A 274 0.77 17.22 2.29
C GLU A 274 0.53 15.71 2.51
N SER A 275 -0.58 15.35 3.17
CA SER A 275 -0.96 13.95 3.41
C SER A 275 -2.39 13.61 3.00
N TYR A 276 -2.63 12.32 2.73
CA TYR A 276 -3.98 11.84 2.38
C TYR A 276 -4.97 12.05 3.53
N ASP A 277 -4.52 11.87 4.78
CA ASP A 277 -5.35 12.08 5.98
C ASP A 277 -5.72 13.56 6.12
N GLU A 278 -4.79 14.49 5.88
CA GLU A 278 -5.10 15.93 5.86
C GLU A 278 -6.14 16.28 4.77
N ALA A 279 -6.06 15.67 3.58
CA ALA A 279 -7.07 15.87 2.55
C ALA A 279 -8.47 15.38 3.00
N LEU A 280 -8.54 14.28 3.74
CA LEU A 280 -9.79 13.80 4.33
C LEU A 280 -10.31 14.74 5.42
N ASP A 281 -9.43 15.25 6.29
CA ASP A 281 -9.78 16.21 7.33
C ASP A 281 -10.33 17.51 6.75
N LEU A 282 -9.76 18.00 5.64
CA LEU A 282 -10.30 19.15 4.91
C LEU A 282 -11.71 18.88 4.36
N CYS A 283 -12.02 17.65 3.94
CA CYS A 283 -13.34 17.29 3.46
C CYS A 283 -14.40 17.33 4.57
N VAL A 284 -14.05 17.05 5.82
CA VAL A 284 -14.97 17.05 6.97
C VAL A 284 -15.61 18.41 7.20
N HIS A 285 -14.86 19.48 6.98
CA HIS A 285 -15.31 20.86 7.19
C HIS A 285 -15.65 21.59 5.88
N GLY A 286 -15.43 20.93 4.74
CA GLY A 286 -15.70 21.48 3.41
C GLY A 286 -17.18 21.49 3.06
N SER A 287 -17.57 22.41 2.18
CA SER A 287 -18.89 22.38 1.53
C SER A 287 -18.71 22.47 0.03
N ASN A 288 -19.22 21.46 -0.69
CA ASN A 288 -19.17 21.45 -2.14
C ASN A 288 -20.10 22.50 -2.78
N GLN A 289 -21.07 23.03 -2.03
CA GLN A 289 -22.08 23.96 -2.56
C GLN A 289 -21.50 25.28 -3.07
N THR A 290 -20.32 25.69 -2.62
CA THR A 290 -19.63 26.90 -3.11
C THR A 290 -18.91 26.67 -4.44
N VAL A 291 -18.65 25.40 -4.80
CA VAL A 291 -17.83 24.98 -5.94
C VAL A 291 -18.67 24.33 -7.04
N ASP A 292 -19.61 23.47 -6.66
CA ASP A 292 -20.45 22.70 -7.57
C ASP A 292 -21.72 23.44 -7.99
N THR A 293 -22.19 23.14 -9.20
CA THR A 293 -23.51 23.54 -9.66
C THR A 293 -24.51 22.41 -9.42
N SER A 294 -25.50 22.65 -8.56
CA SER A 294 -26.60 21.71 -8.30
C SER A 294 -27.77 21.88 -9.26
N VAL A 295 -28.67 20.89 -9.31
CA VAL A 295 -29.97 20.95 -10.01
C VAL A 295 -30.76 22.19 -9.58
N GLY A 296 -30.78 22.50 -8.28
CA GLY A 296 -31.46 23.69 -7.74
C GLY A 296 -30.91 25.01 -8.27
N ASN A 297 -29.60 25.10 -8.53
CA ASN A 297 -29.01 26.29 -9.15
C ASN A 297 -29.46 26.48 -10.62
N ILE A 298 -29.86 25.40 -11.29
CA ILE A 298 -30.31 25.42 -12.70
C ILE A 298 -31.82 25.64 -12.79
N TYR A 299 -32.60 24.90 -12.01
CA TYR A 299 -34.06 24.84 -12.12
C TYR A 299 -34.80 25.65 -11.05
N GLY A 300 -34.10 26.23 -10.07
CA GLY A 300 -34.71 26.94 -8.94
C GLY A 300 -35.37 26.04 -7.89
N GLY A 301 -35.22 24.72 -8.00
CA GLY A 301 -35.85 23.73 -7.13
C GLY A 301 -35.49 22.30 -7.51
N ALA A 302 -36.31 21.33 -7.08
CA ALA A 302 -36.17 19.94 -7.51
C ALA A 302 -36.53 19.80 -9.00
N TYR A 303 -36.01 18.75 -9.65
CA TYR A 303 -36.37 18.43 -11.02
C TYR A 303 -37.34 17.24 -11.06
N ASP A 304 -38.64 17.57 -11.03
CA ASP A 304 -39.74 16.63 -10.82
C ASP A 304 -39.79 15.50 -11.85
N LYS A 305 -39.37 15.75 -13.10
CA LYS A 305 -39.44 14.77 -14.19
C LYS A 305 -38.52 13.55 -13.98
N PHE A 306 -37.44 13.70 -13.21
CA PHE A 306 -36.46 12.63 -12.96
C PHE A 306 -36.25 12.35 -11.47
N ASN A 307 -37.13 12.85 -10.60
CA ASN A 307 -37.04 12.71 -9.14
C ASN A 307 -35.66 13.13 -8.57
N GLY A 308 -35.03 14.16 -9.16
CA GLY A 308 -33.74 14.66 -8.69
C GLY A 308 -33.91 15.74 -7.60
N PRO A 309 -33.43 15.53 -6.36
CA PRO A 309 -33.39 16.58 -5.35
C PRO A 309 -32.68 17.85 -5.83
N ALA A 310 -33.09 19.02 -5.34
CA ALA A 310 -32.44 20.30 -5.66
C ALA A 310 -30.94 20.31 -5.28
N SER A 311 -30.53 19.50 -4.30
CA SER A 311 -29.14 19.32 -3.85
C SER A 311 -28.29 18.44 -4.76
N THR A 312 -28.87 17.69 -5.71
CA THR A 312 -28.11 16.83 -6.62
C THR A 312 -27.12 17.66 -7.42
N VAL A 313 -25.85 17.24 -7.43
CA VAL A 313 -24.81 17.87 -8.26
C VAL A 313 -25.12 17.61 -9.73
N ALA A 314 -25.31 18.68 -10.50
CA ALA A 314 -25.49 18.63 -11.94
C ALA A 314 -24.15 18.78 -12.68
N SER A 315 -23.24 19.61 -12.15
CA SER A 315 -21.89 19.79 -12.67
C SER A 315 -20.90 20.02 -11.54
N GLY A 316 -19.99 19.06 -11.34
CA GLY A 316 -18.84 19.23 -10.44
C GLY A 316 -17.98 20.41 -10.90
N PHE A 317 -17.53 21.25 -9.96
CA PHE A 317 -16.77 22.48 -10.22
C PHE A 317 -17.46 23.51 -11.13
N GLY A 318 -18.77 23.37 -11.39
CA GLY A 318 -19.49 24.20 -12.37
C GLY A 318 -19.48 25.70 -12.06
N LYS A 319 -19.39 26.09 -10.78
CA LYS A 319 -19.32 27.51 -10.38
C LYS A 319 -17.95 28.13 -10.61
N MET A 320 -16.91 27.29 -10.72
CA MET A 320 -15.53 27.77 -10.87
C MET A 320 -15.25 28.31 -12.28
N ILE A 321 -16.13 28.06 -13.26
CA ILE A 321 -16.00 28.58 -14.63
C ILE A 321 -16.05 30.12 -14.65
N SER A 322 -16.81 30.74 -13.74
CA SER A 322 -16.97 32.19 -13.63
C SER A 322 -15.98 32.85 -12.66
N VAL A 323 -15.17 32.07 -11.94
CA VAL A 323 -14.19 32.61 -10.99
C VAL A 323 -12.95 33.06 -11.77
N SER A 324 -12.49 34.29 -11.53
CA SER A 324 -11.25 34.80 -12.13
C SER A 324 -10.06 33.96 -11.67
N ARG A 325 -9.10 33.68 -12.57
CA ARG A 325 -7.90 32.88 -12.28
C ARG A 325 -6.80 33.64 -11.54
N GLU A 326 -7.00 34.91 -11.21
CA GLU A 326 -6.02 35.73 -10.49
C GLU A 326 -6.33 35.74 -8.99
N SER A 327 -5.58 34.94 -8.23
CA SER A 327 -5.29 35.08 -6.79
C SER A 327 -4.02 34.33 -6.46
#